data_AF-A0A8S4QSX0-F1
#
_entry.id   AF-A0A8S4QSX0-F1
#
_cell.length_a   1.000
_cell.length_b   1.000
_cell.length_c   1.000
_cell.angle_alpha   90.00
_cell.angle_beta   90.00
_cell.angle_gamma   90.00
#
_symmetry.space_group_name_H-M   'P 1'
#
loop_
_entity.id
_entity.type
_entity.pdbx_description
1 polymer ?
#
loop_
_entity_poly.entity_id
_entity_poly.type
_entity_poly.pdbx_seq_one_letter_code
_entity_poly.pdbx_strand_id
1 'polypeptide(L)'
;MDPVSKVPRKRTANYTAEEKSLLIQLMKKRPFLKSKLTDGKSIARKKMEWEIVTREFNRHSHIYKRDTLALKRAWENMSRRSRAPRRNLPRTDIGDSNTAPTPDIGTKVEE
;
A
#
# COMPACT_ATOMS: atom_id res chain seq x y z
N MET A 1 -4.44 29.18 -21.64
CA MET A 1 -3.92 27.92 -21.06
C MET A 1 -4.08 28.05 -19.56
N ASP A 2 -5.16 27.51 -19.01
CA ASP A 2 -5.45 27.59 -17.58
C ASP A 2 -4.47 26.72 -16.78
N PRO A 3 -3.87 27.22 -15.69
CA PRO A 3 -3.01 26.41 -14.84
C PRO A 3 -3.86 25.34 -14.13
N VAL A 4 -3.52 24.06 -14.36
CA VAL A 4 -4.10 22.92 -13.64
C VAL A 4 -3.70 23.02 -12.16
N SER A 5 -4.57 23.62 -11.36
CA SER A 5 -4.46 23.69 -9.90
C SER A 5 -4.37 22.28 -9.33
N LYS A 6 -3.19 21.92 -8.79
CA LYS A 6 -2.99 20.65 -8.07
C LYS A 6 -3.78 20.69 -6.77
N VAL A 7 -4.99 20.12 -6.79
CA VAL A 7 -5.82 19.98 -5.58
C VAL A 7 -5.05 19.16 -4.54
N PRO A 8 -4.76 19.70 -3.34
CA PRO A 8 -4.07 18.94 -2.30
C PRO A 8 -4.93 17.74 -1.90
N ARG A 9 -4.41 16.53 -2.12
CA ARG A 9 -5.09 15.30 -1.72
C ARG A 9 -5.25 15.30 -0.20
N LYS A 10 -6.48 15.41 0.28
CA LYS A 10 -6.82 15.25 1.71
C LYS A 10 -6.25 13.91 2.19
N ARG A 11 -5.40 13.97 3.22
CA ARG A 11 -4.89 12.77 3.88
C ARG A 11 -6.06 12.06 4.54
N THR A 12 -6.39 10.88 4.04
CA THR A 12 -7.40 10.02 4.67
C THR A 12 -6.87 9.49 6.00
N ALA A 13 -7.75 9.36 7.00
CA ALA A 13 -7.41 8.85 8.33
C ALA A 13 -6.66 7.50 8.26
N ASN A 14 -5.80 7.25 9.26
CA ASN A 14 -5.13 5.96 9.41
C ASN A 14 -6.15 4.86 9.72
N TYR A 15 -5.82 3.61 9.36
CA TYR A 15 -6.66 2.47 9.70
C TYR A 15 -6.52 2.10 11.19
N THR A 16 -7.64 2.04 11.91
CA THR A 16 -7.73 1.59 13.31
C THR A 16 -7.51 0.07 13.41
N ALA A 17 -7.33 -0.45 14.63
CA ALA A 17 -7.19 -1.88 14.85
C ALA A 17 -8.47 -2.66 14.47
N GLU A 18 -9.64 -2.10 14.78
CA GLU A 18 -10.94 -2.66 14.43
C GLU A 18 -11.14 -2.72 12.91
N GLU A 19 -10.85 -1.63 12.19
CA GLU A 19 -10.94 -1.58 10.73
C GLU A 19 -10.02 -2.64 10.07
N LYS A 20 -8.81 -2.83 10.60
CA LYS A 20 -7.89 -3.86 10.11
C LYS A 20 -8.43 -5.26 10.37
N SER A 21 -8.96 -5.51 11.57
CA SER A 21 -9.55 -6.80 11.95
C SER A 21 -10.72 -7.16 11.05
N LEU A 22 -11.63 -6.20 10.81
CA LEU A 22 -12.78 -6.35 9.92
C LEU A 22 -12.32 -6.70 8.49
N LEU A 23 -11.36 -5.95 7.95
CA LEU A 23 -10.84 -6.21 6.61
C LEU A 23 -10.20 -7.61 6.50
N ILE A 24 -9.47 -8.05 7.53
CA ILE A 24 -8.92 -9.42 7.59
C ILE A 24 -10.04 -10.46 7.61
N GLN A 25 -11.10 -10.25 8.40
CA GLN A 25 -12.24 -11.18 8.47
C GLN A 25 -12.97 -11.28 7.13
N LEU A 26 -13.22 -10.15 6.45
CA LEU A 26 -13.85 -10.13 5.13
C LEU A 26 -12.99 -10.86 4.08
N MET A 27 -11.66 -10.69 4.13
CA MET A 27 -10.72 -11.40 3.25
C MET A 27 -10.66 -12.90 3.53
N LYS A 28 -10.75 -13.33 4.79
CA LYS A 28 -10.76 -14.75 5.17
C LYS A 28 -11.97 -15.49 4.58
N LYS A 29 -13.13 -14.84 4.52
CA LYS A 29 -14.35 -15.40 3.90
C LYS A 29 -14.25 -15.55 2.37
N ARG A 30 -13.26 -14.93 1.73
CA ARG A 30 -13.16 -14.80 0.26
C ARG A 30 -11.79 -15.26 -0.25
N PRO A 31 -11.46 -16.57 -0.16
CA PRO A 31 -10.16 -17.09 -0.56
C PRO A 31 -9.85 -16.85 -2.04
N PHE A 32 -10.87 -16.68 -2.88
CA PHE A 32 -10.72 -16.36 -4.30
C PHE A 32 -9.92 -15.08 -4.56
N LEU A 33 -9.97 -14.09 -3.65
CA LEU A 33 -9.19 -12.85 -3.78
C LEU A 33 -7.69 -13.06 -3.58
N LYS A 34 -7.28 -14.15 -2.91
CA LYS A 34 -5.88 -14.55 -2.74
C LYS A 34 -5.35 -15.41 -3.89
N SER A 35 -6.22 -15.85 -4.80
CA SER A 35 -5.82 -16.69 -5.93
C SER A 35 -4.83 -15.95 -6.84
N LYS A 36 -3.87 -16.67 -7.42
CA LYS A 36 -2.90 -16.11 -8.39
C LYS A 36 -3.44 -16.07 -9.84
N LEU A 37 -4.69 -16.45 -10.04
CA LEU A 37 -5.33 -16.49 -11.37
C LEU A 37 -5.43 -15.10 -12.00
N THR A 38 -5.06 -15.00 -13.27
CA THR A 38 -4.99 -13.75 -14.04
C THR A 38 -5.87 -13.77 -15.30
N ASP A 39 -6.75 -14.76 -15.45
CA ASP A 39 -7.68 -14.82 -16.58
C ASP A 39 -8.67 -13.65 -16.56
N GLY A 40 -9.14 -13.21 -17.72
CA GLY A 40 -10.11 -12.11 -17.81
C GLY A 40 -11.36 -12.32 -16.94
N LYS A 41 -11.90 -13.54 -16.94
CA LYS A 41 -13.03 -13.94 -16.07
C LYS A 41 -12.67 -13.88 -14.57
N SER A 42 -11.45 -14.33 -14.23
CA SER A 42 -10.92 -14.32 -12.86
C SER A 42 -10.71 -12.88 -12.36
N ILE A 43 -10.22 -11.97 -13.21
CA ILE A 43 -10.05 -10.54 -12.92
C ILE A 43 -11.40 -9.87 -12.67
N ALA A 44 -12.38 -10.09 -13.56
CA ALA A 44 -13.73 -9.52 -13.42
C ALA A 44 -14.39 -10.00 -12.12
N ARG A 45 -14.30 -11.30 -11.82
CA ARG A 45 -14.83 -11.86 -10.57
C ARG A 45 -14.12 -11.26 -9.35
N LYS A 46 -12.79 -11.12 -9.36
CA LYS A 46 -12.05 -10.44 -8.27
C LYS A 46 -12.52 -9.00 -8.09
N LYS A 47 -12.78 -8.26 -9.17
CA LYS A 47 -13.30 -6.89 -9.10
C LYS A 47 -14.64 -6.84 -8.37
N MET A 48 -15.60 -7.68 -8.77
CA MET A 48 -16.91 -7.79 -8.13
C MET A 48 -16.77 -8.15 -6.65
N GLU A 49 -15.92 -9.13 -6.33
CA GLU A 49 -15.67 -9.57 -4.97
C GLU A 49 -15.13 -8.43 -4.09
N TRP A 50 -14.22 -7.62 -4.62
CA TRP A 50 -13.70 -6.42 -3.96
C TRP A 50 -14.76 -5.32 -3.76
N GLU A 51 -15.68 -5.13 -4.70
CA GLU A 51 -16.79 -4.19 -4.55
C GLU A 51 -17.72 -4.60 -3.42
N ILE A 52 -18.03 -5.88 -3.30
CA ILE A 52 -18.85 -6.38 -2.20
C ILE A 52 -18.09 -6.23 -0.86
N VAL A 53 -16.79 -6.53 -0.79
CA VAL A 53 -15.97 -6.25 0.41
C VAL A 53 -16.05 -4.77 0.80
N THR A 54 -15.96 -3.88 -0.19
CA THR A 54 -16.05 -2.42 0.04
C THR A 54 -17.40 -2.03 0.60
N ARG A 55 -18.48 -2.58 0.04
CA ARG A 55 -19.85 -2.34 0.50
C ARG A 55 -20.05 -2.83 1.94
N GLU A 56 -19.62 -4.05 2.24
CA GLU A 56 -19.70 -4.63 3.57
C GLU A 56 -18.88 -3.80 4.57
N PHE A 57 -17.65 -3.43 4.22
CA PHE A 57 -16.80 -2.58 5.06
C PHE A 57 -17.47 -1.22 5.35
N ASN A 58 -17.99 -0.54 4.32
CA ASN A 58 -18.61 0.77 4.45
C ASN A 58 -20.00 0.75 5.10
N ARG A 59 -20.61 -0.43 5.27
CA ARG A 59 -21.89 -0.61 5.97
C ARG A 59 -21.75 -0.51 7.50
N HIS A 60 -20.54 -0.67 8.03
CA HIS A 60 -20.29 -0.59 9.46
C HIS A 60 -20.30 0.89 9.90
N SER A 61 -21.20 1.26 10.81
CA SER A 61 -21.45 2.65 11.24
C SER A 61 -20.26 3.32 11.93
N HIS A 62 -19.37 2.54 12.55
CA HIS A 62 -18.22 3.04 13.31
C HIS A 62 -16.94 3.21 12.49
N ILE A 63 -17.03 3.05 11.16
CA ILE A 63 -15.87 2.97 10.28
C ILE A 63 -15.92 4.08 9.21
N TYR A 64 -14.76 4.66 8.91
CA TYR A 64 -14.65 5.62 7.83
C TYR A 64 -14.86 4.93 6.49
N LYS A 65 -15.77 5.46 5.68
CA LYS A 65 -16.03 4.95 4.32
C LYS A 65 -14.74 5.02 3.49
N ARG A 66 -14.38 3.92 2.83
CA ARG A 66 -13.21 3.80 1.98
C ARG A 66 -13.58 3.32 0.59
N ASP A 67 -12.77 3.74 -0.37
CA ASP A 67 -12.83 3.20 -1.73
C ASP A 67 -12.18 1.83 -1.82
N THR A 68 -12.62 1.07 -2.81
CA THR A 68 -12.09 -0.26 -3.11
C THR A 68 -10.57 -0.25 -3.32
N LEU A 69 -10.03 0.80 -3.97
CA LEU A 69 -8.58 0.92 -4.17
C LEU A 69 -7.82 1.13 -2.86
N ALA A 70 -8.40 1.90 -1.92
CA ALA A 70 -7.80 2.12 -0.61
C ALA A 70 -7.76 0.82 0.20
N LEU A 71 -8.85 0.04 0.19
CA LEU A 71 -8.91 -1.27 0.86
C LEU A 71 -7.94 -2.28 0.25
N LYS A 72 -7.81 -2.32 -1.08
CA LYS A 72 -6.79 -3.14 -1.77
C LYS A 72 -5.38 -2.81 -1.27
N ARG A 73 -5.00 -1.53 -1.32
CA ARG A 73 -3.67 -1.08 -0.85
C ARG A 73 -3.44 -1.40 0.62
N ALA A 74 -4.46 -1.19 1.46
CA ALA A 74 -4.40 -1.51 2.88
C ALA A 74 -4.15 -3.00 3.11
N TRP A 75 -4.89 -3.86 2.42
CA TRP A 75 -4.72 -5.31 2.46
C TRP A 75 -3.32 -5.76 2.02
N GLU A 76 -2.82 -5.24 0.92
CA GLU A 76 -1.46 -5.57 0.44
C GLU A 76 -0.38 -5.09 1.41
N ASN A 77 -0.55 -3.90 2.00
CA ASN A 77 0.37 -3.36 3.01
C ASN A 77 0.36 -4.21 4.29
N MET A 78 -0.81 -4.66 4.75
CA MET A 78 -0.94 -5.56 5.90
C MET A 78 -0.31 -6.93 5.61
N SER A 79 -0.64 -7.52 4.45
CA SER A 79 -0.12 -8.84 4.04
C SER A 79 1.39 -8.86 3.86
N ARG A 80 2.00 -7.74 3.45
CA ARG A 80 3.46 -7.57 3.40
C ARG A 80 4.08 -7.46 4.78
N ARG A 81 3.46 -6.73 5.71
CA ARG A 81 3.95 -6.58 7.10
C ARG A 81 3.93 -7.90 7.88
N SER A 82 3.04 -8.82 7.54
CA SER A 82 2.99 -10.15 8.15
C SER A 82 4.16 -11.07 7.75
N ARG A 83 4.97 -10.72 6.73
CA ARG A 83 6.01 -11.60 6.17
C ARG A 83 7.45 -11.24 6.56
N ALA A 84 7.68 -10.17 7.32
CA ALA A 84 9.04 -9.80 7.74
C ALA A 84 9.07 -9.23 9.16
N PRO A 85 9.89 -9.76 10.08
CA PRO A 85 10.36 -8.96 11.19
C PRO A 85 11.16 -7.79 10.60
N ARG A 86 10.83 -6.56 10.98
CA ARG A 86 11.61 -5.38 10.62
C ARG A 86 12.98 -5.47 11.29
N ARG A 87 13.94 -6.16 10.68
CA ARG A 87 15.33 -6.07 11.09
C ARG A 87 15.88 -4.75 10.56
N ASN A 88 16.01 -3.79 11.47
CA ASN A 88 16.78 -2.55 11.42
C ASN A 88 17.39 -2.21 10.04
N LEU A 89 16.71 -1.38 9.25
CA LEU A 89 17.37 -0.61 8.19
C LEU A 89 16.97 0.86 8.36
N PRO A 90 17.91 1.79 8.57
CA PRO A 90 17.60 3.20 8.59
C PRO A 90 17.06 3.58 7.22
N ARG A 91 15.95 4.31 7.22
CA ARG A 91 15.29 4.78 6.01
C ARG A 91 15.91 6.11 5.59
N THR A 92 17.15 6.06 5.13
CA THR A 92 17.74 7.06 4.22
C THR A 92 17.44 6.54 2.81
N ASP A 93 17.07 7.33 1.80
CA ASP A 93 17.30 8.73 1.51
C ASP A 93 16.21 9.22 0.53
N ILE A 94 15.92 10.52 0.57
CA ILE A 94 15.19 11.26 -0.46
C ILE A 94 16.27 11.93 -1.32
N GLY A 95 16.36 11.56 -2.59
CA GLY A 95 17.12 12.31 -3.62
C GLY A 95 16.87 11.63 -4.96
N ASP A 96 16.09 12.18 -5.90
CA ASP A 96 16.12 13.52 -6.49
C ASP A 96 17.53 13.89 -7.00
N SER A 97 17.68 13.60 -8.29
CA SER A 97 18.48 14.27 -9.34
C SER A 97 19.90 14.80 -9.06
N ASN A 98 20.80 14.45 -9.99
CA ASN A 98 21.99 15.19 -10.44
C ASN A 98 22.85 15.89 -9.39
N THR A 99 24.04 15.33 -9.11
CA THR A 99 25.33 16.06 -9.07
C THR A 99 26.46 15.03 -8.96
N ALA A 100 27.21 14.83 -10.05
CA ALA A 100 28.64 14.50 -9.94
C ALA A 100 29.36 15.85 -9.76
N PRO A 101 30.39 15.95 -8.90
CA PRO A 101 31.76 15.83 -9.41
C PRO A 101 32.74 15.23 -8.35
N THR A 102 33.60 14.30 -8.74
CA THR A 102 35.06 14.45 -8.98
C THR A 102 35.97 13.95 -7.84
N PRO A 103 37.20 13.50 -8.17
CA PRO A 103 38.05 12.62 -7.36
C PRO A 103 39.20 13.37 -6.66
N ASP A 104 39.76 12.82 -5.58
CA ASP A 104 41.11 13.14 -5.05
C ASP A 104 41.47 12.10 -3.97
N ILE A 105 42.36 11.12 -4.22
CA ILE A 105 43.84 11.12 -4.11
C ILE A 105 44.37 11.05 -2.67
N GLY A 106 45.25 10.07 -2.45
CA GLY A 106 46.29 10.04 -1.42
C GLY A 106 45.92 9.33 -0.11
N THR A 107 46.76 8.56 0.57
CA THR A 107 48.20 8.31 0.49
C THR A 107 48.49 7.16 1.48
N LYS A 108 49.23 6.12 1.04
CA LYS A 108 50.41 5.46 1.68
C LYS A 108 50.44 5.29 3.22
N VAL A 109 50.78 4.16 3.86
CA VAL A 109 52.02 3.33 3.87
C VAL A 109 51.71 2.07 4.72
N GLU A 110 52.07 0.85 4.30
CA GLU A 110 53.19 0.01 4.82
C GLU A 110 53.55 0.19 6.31
N GLU A 111 53.45 -0.90 7.10
CA GLU A 111 54.58 -1.79 7.46
C GLU A 111 54.06 -3.18 7.83
#